data_AF-A0A8J6Q7D9-F1
#
_entry.id   AF-A0A8J6Q7D9-F1
#
_cell.length_a   1.000
_cell.length_b   1.000
_cell.length_c   1.000
_cell.angle_alpha   90.00
_cell.angle_beta   90.00
_cell.angle_gamma   90.00
#
_symmetry.space_group_name_H-M   'P 1'
#
loop_
_entity.id
_entity.type
_entity.pdbx_description
1 polymer ?
#
loop_
_entity_poly.entity_id
_entity_poly.type
_entity_poly.pdbx_seq_one_letter_code
_entity_poly.pdbx_strand_id
1 'polypeptide(L)'
;MKVYIPFNSNDFNSVFTTLSISPVSYYPNRKYSFKRASATFLNENENFLIGYEKPIFHNREIDKDYGFPILLETSIDNNNFEIIKDKTGVNYIIIDKTIFLFNDFKLIFRREQELNETLAKSLKSIETKYAKIAKENSVVIKEDCFVMDLPNPNLPSKNKELNSNTFLNERIINRIFGVILGSSIAFSNKTSKEWQEISLLLKSLNNNLSLFLNKIGEENDFEKKKSLDIIDEIYSLYESTETLDEAIMLESTITSDVLNSFKKFEIFKTSVYELLIEGILSKSKIDLPILLKIEKLKRAIDSKYSSKYPSNYIKKVTDVFNDIKFTIGKQITLSRKINKLNLDDLIIPEFKNDVLTIKTPEFLNSTDKEYLTSTLLYFIKADNIENIEYFFINRKELLIDIARHFKTSIKGFDKSADRTYLLELLKSFDSLRSGFKISSTNNEVLKSIAILFTSGRDFLKFVENNEKEEILNPIIYYSLWGSIYGAAILPKTTTELITDDRNNLKTLITAFESTLNTYVPSKELSSEGAETFLKSDKTEENIASEPSDVYSKPISVLASKILEILKEKKKVKLADIKSISKKFKTNSDVENLITNEIGETVRVTKEGRTMYAILKEKNELFK
;
A
#
# COMPACT_ATOMS: atom_id res chain seq x y z
N MET A 1 26.53 7.96 18.26
CA MET A 1 27.51 8.80 17.52
C MET A 1 27.02 8.98 16.11
N LYS A 2 27.27 10.15 15.52
CA LYS A 2 27.04 10.36 14.09
C LYS A 2 28.22 9.82 13.30
N VAL A 3 27.92 9.08 12.24
CA VAL A 3 28.93 8.55 11.32
C VAL A 3 28.56 8.83 9.88
N TYR A 4 29.57 8.87 9.02
CA TYR A 4 29.45 9.09 7.59
C TYR A 4 29.93 7.83 6.86
N ILE A 5 29.01 7.09 6.25
CA ILE A 5 29.30 5.85 5.51
C ILE A 5 29.34 6.17 4.01
N PRO A 6 30.50 6.02 3.34
CA PRO A 6 30.58 6.19 1.90
C PRO A 6 29.97 4.99 1.16
N PHE A 7 29.16 5.28 0.16
CA PHE A 7 28.63 4.27 -0.77
C PHE A 7 28.42 4.85 -2.17
N ASN A 8 28.23 3.97 -3.15
CA ASN A 8 28.12 4.35 -4.56
C ASN A 8 26.66 4.62 -4.94
N SER A 9 26.40 5.63 -5.78
CA SER A 9 25.06 5.92 -6.30
C SER A 9 24.39 4.76 -7.02
N ASN A 10 25.17 3.82 -7.57
CA ASN A 10 24.64 2.62 -8.20
C ASN A 10 23.88 1.72 -7.20
N ASP A 11 24.24 1.80 -5.92
CA ASP A 11 23.62 1.00 -4.85
C ASP A 11 22.46 1.72 -4.17
N PHE A 12 22.10 2.93 -4.62
CA PHE A 12 20.97 3.70 -4.09
C PHE A 12 19.69 2.85 -4.05
N ASN A 13 19.40 2.11 -5.13
CA ASN A 13 18.22 1.25 -5.19
C ASN A 13 18.30 0.09 -4.19
N SER A 14 19.47 -0.50 -4.01
CA SER A 14 19.71 -1.58 -3.05
C SER A 14 19.45 -1.12 -1.61
N VAL A 15 19.89 0.10 -1.27
CA VAL A 15 19.69 0.70 0.05
C VAL A 15 18.22 1.07 0.27
N PHE A 16 17.61 1.80 -0.65
CA PHE A 16 16.25 2.35 -0.49
C PHE A 16 15.12 1.43 -0.95
N THR A 17 15.43 0.15 -1.19
CA THR A 17 14.43 -0.93 -1.28
C THR A 17 14.13 -1.53 0.09
N THR A 18 15.11 -1.48 1.00
CA THR A 18 15.07 -2.15 2.32
C THR A 18 15.25 -1.18 3.49
N LEU A 19 15.54 0.10 3.24
CA LEU A 19 15.98 1.07 4.25
C LEU A 19 17.15 0.52 5.08
N SER A 20 18.13 -0.08 4.41
CA SER A 20 19.30 -0.63 5.09
C SER A 20 20.53 -0.59 4.22
N ILE A 21 21.70 -0.51 4.85
CA ILE A 21 23.01 -0.65 4.20
C ILE A 21 23.79 -1.77 4.89
N SER A 22 24.46 -2.60 4.10
CA SER A 22 25.21 -3.77 4.56
C SER A 22 26.58 -3.81 3.86
N PRO A 23 27.57 -4.55 4.40
CA PRO A 23 28.77 -4.89 3.65
C PRO A 23 28.44 -5.54 2.30
N VAL A 24 29.26 -5.32 1.28
CA VAL A 24 28.99 -5.79 -0.10
C VAL A 24 28.76 -7.30 -0.18
N SER A 25 29.51 -8.07 0.62
CA SER A 25 29.39 -9.52 0.73
C SER A 25 28.02 -10.00 1.24
N TYR A 26 27.20 -9.17 1.88
CA TYR A 26 25.88 -9.58 2.38
C TYR A 26 24.85 -9.75 1.27
N TYR A 27 24.89 -8.89 0.25
CA TYR A 27 23.89 -8.84 -0.83
C TYR A 27 23.70 -10.16 -1.58
N PRO A 28 24.77 -10.88 -2.01
CA PRO A 28 24.59 -12.20 -2.63
C PRO A 28 24.17 -13.29 -1.63
N ASN A 29 24.51 -13.15 -0.34
CA ASN A 29 24.34 -14.20 0.67
C ASN A 29 23.00 -14.17 1.41
N ARG A 30 22.37 -13.00 1.54
CA ARG A 30 21.06 -12.84 2.24
C ARG A 30 19.87 -13.39 1.44
N LYS A 31 20.03 -13.58 0.12
CA LYS A 31 19.06 -14.17 -0.83
C LYS A 31 17.73 -13.44 -1.02
N TYR A 32 17.62 -12.20 -0.54
CA TYR A 32 16.50 -11.29 -0.85
C TYR A 32 17.01 -9.93 -1.34
N SER A 33 16.15 -9.19 -2.05
CA SER A 33 16.49 -7.90 -2.69
C SER A 33 17.61 -8.04 -3.73
N PHE A 34 18.29 -6.92 -4.03
CA PHE A 34 19.41 -6.85 -4.95
C PHE A 34 20.55 -7.77 -4.52
N LYS A 35 21.07 -8.55 -5.48
CA LYS A 35 22.16 -9.54 -5.28
C LYS A 35 23.56 -8.96 -5.41
N ARG A 36 23.67 -7.69 -5.77
CA ARG A 36 24.94 -7.01 -6.03
C ARG A 36 24.94 -5.65 -5.35
N ALA A 37 26.09 -5.28 -4.83
CA ALA A 37 26.43 -3.95 -4.40
C ALA A 37 27.84 -3.62 -4.92
N SER A 38 28.13 -2.33 -5.03
CA SER A 38 29.39 -1.80 -5.52
C SER A 38 30.23 -1.33 -4.33
N ALA A 39 31.55 -1.45 -4.44
CA ALA A 39 32.44 -0.87 -3.45
C ALA A 39 32.77 0.59 -3.84
N THR A 40 33.20 1.40 -2.87
CA THR A 40 33.79 2.72 -3.15
C THR A 40 35.22 2.73 -2.66
N PHE A 41 36.06 3.64 -3.15
CA PHE A 41 37.45 3.72 -2.71
C PHE A 41 37.58 3.86 -1.18
N LEU A 42 36.77 4.73 -0.57
CA LEU A 42 36.76 4.94 0.90
C LEU A 42 36.10 3.80 1.68
N ASN A 43 35.55 2.80 0.99
CA ASN A 43 34.85 1.66 1.56
C ASN A 43 35.05 0.44 0.64
N GLU A 44 36.31 0.10 0.34
CA GLU A 44 36.65 -0.87 -0.71
C GLU A 44 36.46 -2.33 -0.25
N ASN A 45 36.50 -2.57 1.07
CA ASN A 45 36.40 -3.92 1.61
C ASN A 45 34.99 -4.48 1.49
N GLU A 46 34.85 -5.70 0.95
CA GLU A 46 33.53 -6.31 0.76
C GLU A 46 32.90 -6.85 2.05
N ASN A 47 33.71 -7.10 3.09
CA ASN A 47 33.28 -7.74 4.33
C ASN A 47 32.92 -6.74 5.43
N PHE A 48 33.30 -5.47 5.31
CA PHE A 48 33.05 -4.45 6.32
C PHE A 48 32.54 -3.17 5.67
N LEU A 49 31.72 -2.42 6.40
CA LEU A 49 31.45 -1.02 6.13
C LEU A 49 32.36 -0.15 7.00
N ILE A 50 32.78 0.99 6.48
CA ILE A 50 33.55 1.98 7.23
C ILE A 50 32.70 3.22 7.46
N GLY A 51 32.57 3.63 8.72
CA GLY A 51 31.90 4.87 9.13
C GLY A 51 32.91 5.88 9.64
N TYR A 52 33.01 7.05 9.00
CA TYR A 52 33.94 8.11 9.40
C TYR A 52 33.29 9.09 10.38
N GLU A 53 34.07 9.71 11.27
CA GLU A 53 33.55 10.74 12.21
C GLU A 53 33.21 12.08 11.54
N LYS A 54 33.77 12.33 10.36
CA LYS A 54 33.58 13.56 9.58
C LYS A 54 33.23 13.22 8.14
N PRO A 55 32.48 14.09 7.44
CA PRO A 55 32.19 13.87 6.03
C PRO A 55 33.49 13.99 5.21
N ILE A 56 33.80 12.97 4.41
CA ILE A 56 34.97 12.94 3.53
C ILE A 56 34.58 12.47 2.13
N PHE A 57 35.06 13.16 1.11
CA PHE A 57 34.85 12.75 -0.29
C PHE A 57 36.18 12.49 -1.00
N HIS A 58 36.14 11.58 -1.95
CA HIS A 58 37.22 11.31 -2.91
C HIS A 58 36.81 11.67 -4.33
N ASN A 59 37.78 11.74 -5.24
CA ASN A 59 37.52 11.94 -6.66
C ASN A 59 36.86 10.70 -7.26
N ARG A 60 35.78 10.92 -8.04
CA ARG A 60 34.99 9.83 -8.66
C ARG A 60 35.83 8.93 -9.56
N GLU A 61 36.86 9.49 -10.20
CA GLU A 61 37.75 8.77 -11.12
C GLU A 61 38.55 7.65 -10.44
N ILE A 62 38.60 7.64 -9.11
CA ILE A 62 39.28 6.62 -8.31
C ILE A 62 38.37 5.40 -8.08
N ASP A 63 37.04 5.57 -8.18
CA ASP A 63 36.12 4.43 -8.08
C ASP A 63 36.15 3.57 -9.34
N LYS A 64 36.18 2.25 -9.14
CA LYS A 64 36.10 1.26 -10.23
C LYS A 64 34.74 1.30 -10.94
N ASP A 65 33.69 1.61 -10.17
CA ASP A 65 32.33 1.69 -10.65
C ASP A 65 31.95 3.15 -10.91
N TYR A 66 31.68 3.49 -12.19
CA TYR A 66 31.35 4.84 -12.67
C TYR A 66 30.09 5.49 -12.06
N GLY A 67 29.62 5.11 -10.87
CA GLY A 67 28.63 5.88 -10.13
C GLY A 67 29.22 7.11 -9.43
N PHE A 68 28.39 7.83 -8.69
CA PHE A 68 28.79 8.98 -7.89
C PHE A 68 29.03 8.57 -6.43
N PRO A 69 30.12 9.03 -5.78
CA PRO A 69 30.27 8.92 -4.34
C PRO A 69 29.15 9.66 -3.59
N ILE A 70 28.51 8.97 -2.65
CA ILE A 70 27.49 9.51 -1.74
C ILE A 70 27.92 9.20 -0.31
N LEU A 71 27.71 10.15 0.60
CA LEU A 71 27.84 9.88 2.03
C LEU A 71 26.46 9.70 2.67
N LEU A 72 26.33 8.64 3.45
CA LEU A 72 25.20 8.41 4.33
C LEU A 72 25.57 8.84 5.75
N GLU A 73 25.01 9.94 6.23
CA GLU A 73 25.04 10.32 7.64
C GLU A 73 23.97 9.53 8.39
N THR A 74 24.34 8.85 9.47
CA THR A 74 23.37 8.22 10.38
C THR A 74 23.91 8.16 11.80
N SER A 75 23.01 7.93 12.76
CA SER A 75 23.36 7.73 14.16
C SER A 75 23.47 6.25 14.48
N ILE A 76 24.60 5.86 15.05
CA ILE A 76 24.86 4.49 15.52
C ILE A 76 25.07 4.52 17.04
N ASP A 77 24.64 3.47 17.74
CA ASP A 77 24.86 3.30 19.17
C ASP A 77 26.35 3.12 19.49
N ASN A 78 26.89 3.97 20.37
CA ASN A 78 28.32 3.99 20.72
C ASN A 78 28.76 2.75 21.48
N ASN A 79 27.85 2.08 22.19
CA ASN A 79 28.23 1.00 23.09
C ASN A 79 28.79 -0.23 22.34
N ASN A 80 28.56 -0.31 21.02
CA ASN A 80 28.90 -1.47 20.20
C ASN A 80 30.07 -1.24 19.24
N PHE A 81 30.64 -0.03 19.16
CA PHE A 81 31.66 0.29 18.16
C PHE A 81 32.86 1.03 18.75
N GLU A 82 34.06 0.53 18.46
CA GLU A 82 35.32 1.18 18.84
C GLU A 82 35.72 2.23 17.80
N ILE A 83 36.04 3.44 18.26
CA ILE A 83 36.58 4.52 17.43
C ILE A 83 38.08 4.29 17.23
N ILE A 84 38.48 4.10 15.98
CA ILE A 84 39.87 3.86 15.60
C ILE A 84 40.46 5.15 15.03
N LYS A 85 41.62 5.54 15.57
CA LYS A 85 42.37 6.71 15.12
C LYS A 85 43.22 6.37 13.91
N ASP A 86 43.00 7.07 12.80
CA ASP A 86 43.83 6.95 11.60
C ASP A 86 45.03 7.90 11.64
N LYS A 87 46.09 7.56 10.89
CA LYS A 87 47.30 8.39 10.78
C LYS A 87 47.04 9.73 10.09
N THR A 88 46.01 9.81 9.26
CA THR A 88 45.55 11.05 8.60
C THR A 88 44.80 12.00 9.54
N GLY A 89 44.47 11.56 10.76
CA GLY A 89 43.66 12.32 11.72
C GLY A 89 42.15 12.21 11.49
N VAL A 90 41.70 11.40 10.51
CA VAL A 90 40.29 11.07 10.30
C VAL A 90 39.95 9.77 11.01
N ASN A 91 39.29 9.85 12.16
CA ASN A 91 38.86 8.66 12.89
C ASN A 91 37.71 7.95 12.16
N TYR A 92 37.65 6.63 12.35
CA TYR A 92 36.63 5.78 11.75
C TYR A 92 36.20 4.66 12.69
N ILE A 93 35.06 4.05 12.38
CA ILE A 93 34.59 2.81 12.97
C ILE A 93 34.46 1.73 11.89
N ILE A 94 34.59 0.48 12.33
CA ILE A 94 34.38 -0.70 11.49
C ILE A 94 33.00 -1.25 11.80
N ILE A 95 32.19 -1.42 10.78
CA ILE A 95 30.83 -1.93 10.87
C ILE A 95 30.79 -3.27 10.13
N ASP A 96 30.50 -4.34 10.86
CA ASP A 96 30.52 -5.72 10.39
C ASP A 96 29.13 -6.30 10.12
N LYS A 97 28.07 -5.50 10.29
CA LYS A 97 26.67 -5.91 10.14
C LYS A 97 25.83 -4.89 9.38
N THR A 98 24.60 -5.28 9.06
CA THR A 98 23.62 -4.41 8.43
C THR A 98 23.16 -3.29 9.37
N ILE A 99 23.09 -2.07 8.84
CA ILE A 99 22.55 -0.88 9.50
C ILE A 99 21.19 -0.55 8.90
N PHE A 100 20.14 -0.57 9.72
CA PHE A 100 18.79 -0.13 9.34
C PHE A 100 18.64 1.39 9.51
N LEU A 101 18.01 2.03 8.53
CA LEU A 101 17.88 3.49 8.40
C LEU A 101 16.50 3.95 8.88
N PHE A 102 16.15 3.59 10.12
CA PHE A 102 14.89 3.99 10.76
C PHE A 102 15.00 5.29 11.54
N ASN A 103 16.19 5.58 12.06
CA ASN A 103 16.57 6.86 12.65
C ASN A 103 16.80 7.94 11.58
N ASP A 104 16.90 9.19 12.02
CA ASP A 104 17.32 10.31 11.16
C ASP A 104 18.61 9.95 10.42
N PHE A 105 18.51 9.92 9.08
CA PHE A 105 19.62 9.75 8.17
C PHE A 105 19.65 10.91 7.19
N LYS A 106 20.84 11.19 6.63
CA LYS A 106 21.02 12.21 5.62
C LYS A 106 21.88 11.68 4.49
N LEU A 107 21.45 11.91 3.26
CA LEU A 107 22.29 11.68 2.09
C LEU A 107 22.99 12.96 1.71
N ILE A 108 24.30 12.89 1.52
CA ILE A 108 25.12 14.04 1.19
C ILE A 108 25.74 13.79 -0.19
N PHE A 109 25.43 14.69 -1.11
CA PHE A 109 25.95 14.73 -2.47
C PHE A 109 26.93 15.88 -2.62
N ARG A 110 27.86 15.77 -3.58
CA ARG A 110 28.84 16.84 -3.84
C ARG A 110 28.25 17.92 -4.73
N ARG A 111 27.39 17.53 -5.67
CA ARG A 111 26.77 18.45 -6.63
C ARG A 111 25.30 18.14 -6.82
N GLU A 112 24.54 19.17 -7.18
CA GLU A 112 23.11 19.05 -7.49
C GLU A 112 22.85 18.15 -8.70
N GLN A 113 23.76 18.16 -9.68
CA GLN A 113 23.70 17.25 -10.83
C GLN A 113 23.73 15.78 -10.40
N GLU A 114 24.62 15.40 -9.47
CA GLU A 114 24.77 14.02 -8.99
C GLU A 114 23.50 13.54 -8.27
N LEU A 115 22.91 14.41 -7.45
CA LEU A 115 21.63 14.17 -6.80
C LEU A 115 20.52 13.91 -7.83
N ASN A 116 20.36 14.83 -8.78
CA ASN A 116 19.29 14.74 -9.77
C ASN A 116 19.43 13.51 -10.67
N GLU A 117 20.64 13.18 -11.11
CA GLU A 117 20.89 11.98 -11.93
C GLU A 117 20.66 10.69 -11.16
N THR A 118 21.09 10.62 -9.90
CA THR A 118 20.87 9.44 -9.03
C THR A 118 19.37 9.20 -8.82
N LEU A 119 18.62 10.24 -8.50
CA LEU A 119 17.17 10.16 -8.31
C LEU A 119 16.44 9.80 -9.61
N ALA A 120 16.83 10.39 -10.75
CA ALA A 120 16.24 10.08 -12.05
C ALA A 120 16.46 8.61 -12.46
N LYS A 121 17.63 8.03 -12.16
CA LYS A 121 17.88 6.58 -12.33
C LYS A 121 17.01 5.74 -11.40
N SER A 122 16.83 6.17 -10.15
CA SER A 122 16.02 5.44 -9.17
C SER A 122 14.54 5.39 -9.52
N LEU A 123 13.98 6.44 -10.15
CA LEU A 123 12.57 6.47 -10.58
C LEU A 123 12.18 5.32 -11.52
N LYS A 124 13.14 4.74 -12.24
CA LYS A 124 12.92 3.61 -13.15
C LYS A 124 12.84 2.25 -12.45
N SER A 125 13.25 2.18 -11.18
CA SER A 125 13.23 0.95 -10.39
C SER A 125 11.87 0.75 -9.74
N ILE A 126 11.21 -0.36 -10.04
CA ILE A 126 9.94 -0.73 -9.42
C ILE A 126 10.12 -1.23 -7.97
N GLU A 127 11.33 -1.61 -7.57
CA GLU A 127 11.60 -2.16 -6.23
C GLU A 127 11.95 -1.05 -5.21
N THR A 128 12.43 0.10 -5.66
CA THR A 128 12.93 1.19 -4.80
C THR A 128 11.80 2.02 -4.19
N LYS A 129 11.15 1.44 -3.18
CA LYS A 129 9.97 2.02 -2.52
C LYS A 129 10.25 3.24 -1.64
N TYR A 130 11.46 3.41 -1.12
CA TYR A 130 11.81 4.51 -0.20
C TYR A 130 12.59 5.66 -0.87
N ALA A 131 12.56 5.77 -2.21
CA ALA A 131 13.23 6.84 -2.94
C ALA A 131 12.75 8.25 -2.56
N LYS A 132 11.47 8.40 -2.18
CA LYS A 132 10.90 9.70 -1.78
C LYS A 132 11.52 10.22 -0.48
N ILE A 133 11.55 9.40 0.58
CA ILE A 133 12.19 9.80 1.85
C ILE A 133 13.70 10.00 1.68
N ALA A 134 14.36 9.18 0.85
CA ALA A 134 15.76 9.38 0.51
C ALA A 134 16.01 10.76 -0.13
N LYS A 135 15.14 11.18 -1.06
CA LYS A 135 15.17 12.52 -1.66
C LYS A 135 14.93 13.62 -0.62
N GLU A 136 13.93 13.47 0.25
CA GLU A 136 13.64 14.44 1.30
C GLU A 136 14.80 14.62 2.28
N ASN A 137 15.57 13.55 2.51
CA ASN A 137 16.75 13.52 3.38
C ASN A 137 18.07 13.81 2.64
N SER A 138 18.02 14.23 1.37
CA SER A 138 19.22 14.53 0.59
C SER A 138 19.61 16.00 0.67
N VAL A 139 20.92 16.26 0.75
CA VAL A 139 21.50 17.61 0.63
C VAL A 139 22.70 17.61 -0.29
N VAL A 140 23.00 18.78 -0.83
CA VAL A 140 24.28 19.06 -1.51
C VAL A 140 25.17 19.78 -0.51
N ILE A 141 26.37 19.25 -0.29
CA ILE A 141 27.34 19.86 0.62
C ILE A 141 27.84 21.19 0.04
N LYS A 142 28.03 22.18 0.92
CA LYS A 142 28.57 23.51 0.55
C LYS A 142 30.03 23.67 0.92
N GLU A 143 30.51 22.87 1.85
CA GLU A 143 31.87 22.88 2.35
C GLU A 143 32.77 21.97 1.50
N ASP A 144 34.04 22.35 1.37
CA ASP A 144 35.04 21.49 0.76
C ASP A 144 35.42 20.39 1.74
N CYS A 145 34.93 19.18 1.48
CA CYS A 145 35.21 17.98 2.28
C CYS A 145 36.12 17.00 1.53
N PHE A 146 36.87 17.47 0.54
CA PHE A 146 37.91 16.68 -0.08
C PHE A 146 39.14 16.63 0.81
N VAL A 147 39.56 15.43 1.18
CA VAL A 147 40.79 15.20 1.95
C VAL A 147 41.94 14.92 0.99
N MET A 148 43.09 15.57 1.21
CA MET A 148 44.30 15.34 0.41
C MET A 148 44.94 13.97 0.69
N ASP A 149 45.01 13.60 1.97
CA ASP A 149 45.46 12.29 2.40
C ASP A 149 44.24 11.42 2.72
N LEU A 150 44.01 10.40 1.91
CA LEU A 150 42.88 9.48 2.09
C LEU A 150 43.21 8.51 3.23
N PRO A 151 42.26 8.28 4.16
CA PRO A 151 42.46 7.32 5.24
C PRO A 151 42.66 5.91 4.67
N ASN A 152 43.46 5.09 5.36
CA ASN A 152 43.67 3.69 5.00
C ASN A 152 43.33 2.79 6.21
N PRO A 153 42.04 2.48 6.41
CA PRO A 153 41.56 1.73 7.57
C PRO A 153 42.25 0.37 7.72
N ASN A 154 42.73 0.07 8.93
CA ASN A 154 43.30 -1.23 9.26
C ASN A 154 42.16 -2.18 9.66
N LEU A 155 41.73 -3.02 8.72
CA LEU A 155 40.58 -3.89 8.88
C LEU A 155 40.96 -5.27 9.44
N PRO A 156 40.10 -5.91 10.25
CA PRO A 156 40.26 -7.29 10.64
C PRO A 156 40.34 -8.24 9.43
N SER A 157 41.03 -9.36 9.60
CA SER A 157 41.20 -10.35 8.53
C SER A 157 39.92 -11.11 8.16
N LYS A 158 38.94 -11.18 9.07
CA LYS A 158 37.66 -11.87 8.86
C LYS A 158 36.53 -11.13 9.58
N ASN A 159 35.39 -11.05 8.90
CA ASN A 159 34.12 -10.67 9.52
C ASN A 159 33.48 -11.93 10.16
N LYS A 160 33.23 -11.89 11.48
CA LYS A 160 32.60 -13.01 12.22
C LYS A 160 31.10 -13.12 11.96
N GLU A 161 30.45 -12.01 11.62
CA GLU A 161 29.03 -11.92 11.28
C GLU A 161 28.72 -12.47 9.86
N LEU A 162 29.75 -12.72 9.04
CA LEU A 162 29.58 -13.34 7.73
C LEU A 162 29.36 -14.86 7.85
N ASN A 163 28.21 -15.26 8.39
CA ASN A 163 27.88 -16.66 8.64
C ASN A 163 26.39 -16.97 8.32
N SER A 164 26.05 -18.26 8.24
CA SER A 164 24.70 -18.71 7.87
C SER A 164 23.61 -18.24 8.83
N ASN A 165 23.91 -18.11 10.13
CA ASN A 165 22.95 -17.67 11.14
C ASN A 165 22.57 -16.20 10.96
N THR A 166 23.55 -15.35 10.65
CA THR A 166 23.30 -13.93 10.34
C THR A 166 22.38 -13.78 9.13
N PHE A 167 22.62 -14.52 8.04
CA PHE A 167 21.75 -14.46 6.86
C PHE A 167 20.36 -15.04 7.10
N LEU A 168 20.22 -16.05 7.97
CA LEU A 168 18.92 -16.53 8.43
C LEU A 168 18.16 -15.42 9.18
N ASN A 169 18.83 -14.75 10.12
CA ASN A 169 18.25 -13.63 10.87
C ASN A 169 17.82 -12.49 9.95
N GLU A 170 18.61 -12.14 8.93
CA GLU A 170 18.22 -11.14 7.93
C GLU A 170 16.95 -11.54 7.15
N ARG A 171 16.82 -12.81 6.75
CA ARG A 171 15.61 -13.32 6.10
C ARG A 171 14.39 -13.25 7.02
N ILE A 172 14.56 -13.61 8.30
CA ILE A 172 13.52 -13.50 9.32
C ILE A 172 13.06 -12.05 9.47
N ILE A 173 13.99 -11.10 9.60
CA ILE A 173 13.69 -9.67 9.69
C ILE A 173 12.95 -9.19 8.43
N ASN A 174 13.41 -9.56 7.24
CA ASN A 174 12.74 -9.20 5.99
C ASN A 174 11.30 -9.73 5.92
N ARG A 175 11.03 -10.94 6.44
CA ARG A 175 9.67 -11.51 6.52
C ARG A 175 8.79 -10.84 7.55
N ILE A 176 9.34 -10.51 8.71
CA ILE A 176 8.66 -9.71 9.75
C ILE A 176 8.22 -8.37 9.16
N PHE A 177 9.14 -7.66 8.51
CA PHE A 177 8.80 -6.41 7.82
C PHE A 177 7.80 -6.64 6.70
N GLY A 178 7.84 -7.81 6.04
CA GLY A 178 6.84 -8.21 5.05
C GLY A 178 5.43 -8.34 5.65
N VAL A 179 5.29 -8.90 6.85
CA VAL A 179 4.01 -8.98 7.58
C VAL A 179 3.48 -7.58 7.90
N ILE A 180 4.32 -6.74 8.49
CA ILE A 180 3.96 -5.38 8.88
C ILE A 180 3.61 -4.54 7.64
N LEU A 181 4.43 -4.59 6.59
CA LEU A 181 4.19 -3.88 5.35
C LEU A 181 2.94 -4.42 4.62
N GLY A 182 2.74 -5.73 4.61
CA GLY A 182 1.55 -6.37 4.06
C GLY A 182 0.27 -5.88 4.75
N SER A 183 0.23 -5.91 6.09
CA SER A 183 -0.91 -5.36 6.83
C SER A 183 -1.10 -3.85 6.60
N SER A 184 -0.01 -3.10 6.45
CA SER A 184 -0.06 -1.67 6.12
C SER A 184 -0.64 -1.40 4.72
N ILE A 185 -0.31 -2.25 3.73
CA ILE A 185 -0.87 -2.20 2.37
C ILE A 185 -2.35 -2.52 2.43
N ALA A 186 -2.75 -3.55 3.17
CA ALA A 186 -4.14 -3.95 3.33
C ALA A 186 -4.98 -2.79 3.89
N PHE A 187 -4.50 -2.15 4.97
CA PHE A 187 -5.18 -1.01 5.56
C PHE A 187 -5.20 0.20 4.62
N SER A 188 -4.08 0.54 3.99
CA SER A 188 -4.01 1.69 3.07
C SER A 188 -4.92 1.52 1.86
N ASN A 189 -5.11 0.28 1.40
CA ASN A 189 -6.04 -0.05 0.31
C ASN A 189 -7.46 -0.33 0.76
N LYS A 190 -7.77 -0.27 2.06
CA LYS A 190 -9.12 -0.49 2.60
C LYS A 190 -10.09 0.48 1.94
N THR A 191 -11.19 -0.07 1.43
CA THR A 191 -12.30 0.66 0.83
C THR A 191 -13.59 0.19 1.48
N SER A 192 -14.67 0.96 1.33
CA SER A 192 -15.99 0.52 1.76
C SER A 192 -16.41 -0.75 1.02
N LYS A 193 -17.31 -1.53 1.61
CA LYS A 193 -17.85 -2.75 1.01
C LYS A 193 -18.54 -2.46 -0.32
N GLU A 194 -19.25 -1.34 -0.41
CA GLU A 194 -19.92 -0.88 -1.62
C GLU A 194 -18.92 -0.66 -2.76
N TRP A 195 -17.77 -0.03 -2.50
CA TRP A 195 -16.73 0.16 -3.52
C TRP A 195 -16.07 -1.15 -3.97
N GLN A 196 -15.95 -2.13 -3.08
CA GLN A 196 -15.44 -3.46 -3.42
C GLN A 196 -16.43 -4.18 -4.34
N GLU A 197 -17.71 -4.19 -3.97
CA GLU A 197 -18.79 -4.79 -4.77
C GLU A 197 -18.90 -4.13 -6.15
N ILE A 198 -18.91 -2.79 -6.22
CA ILE A 198 -18.92 -2.04 -7.48
C ILE A 198 -17.70 -2.43 -8.36
N SER A 199 -16.52 -2.59 -7.77
CA SER A 199 -15.31 -2.98 -8.52
C SER A 199 -15.42 -4.39 -9.11
N LEU A 200 -15.98 -5.34 -8.35
CA LEU A 200 -16.26 -6.70 -8.82
C LEU A 200 -17.30 -6.70 -9.94
N LEU A 201 -18.38 -5.94 -9.78
CA LEU A 201 -19.43 -5.79 -10.80
C LEU A 201 -18.90 -5.14 -12.07
N LEU A 202 -18.04 -4.11 -11.98
CA LEU A 202 -17.39 -3.53 -13.17
C LEU A 202 -16.51 -4.54 -13.92
N LYS A 203 -15.83 -5.44 -13.21
CA LYS A 203 -15.04 -6.51 -13.83
C LYS A 203 -15.94 -7.53 -14.52
N SER A 204 -17.03 -7.94 -13.86
CA SER A 204 -18.06 -8.80 -14.43
C SER A 204 -18.68 -8.16 -15.69
N LEU A 205 -19.02 -6.88 -15.62
CA LEU A 205 -19.55 -6.09 -16.72
C LEU A 205 -18.56 -6.00 -17.88
N ASN A 206 -17.27 -5.74 -17.63
CA ASN A 206 -16.25 -5.73 -18.68
C ASN A 206 -16.17 -7.06 -19.45
N ASN A 207 -16.18 -8.17 -18.71
CA ASN A 207 -16.13 -9.51 -19.29
C ASN A 207 -17.40 -9.78 -20.12
N ASN A 208 -18.57 -9.44 -19.58
CA ASN A 208 -19.84 -9.67 -20.24
C ASN A 208 -20.04 -8.73 -21.45
N LEU A 209 -19.61 -7.47 -21.36
CA LEU A 209 -19.57 -6.52 -22.48
C LEU A 209 -18.64 -7.02 -23.58
N SER A 210 -17.50 -7.63 -23.24
CA SER A 210 -16.62 -8.22 -24.26
C SER A 210 -17.32 -9.34 -25.03
N LEU A 211 -18.09 -10.21 -24.35
CA LEU A 211 -18.89 -11.25 -25.00
C LEU A 211 -20.04 -10.65 -25.83
N PHE A 212 -20.75 -9.68 -25.24
CA PHE A 212 -21.86 -8.98 -25.88
C PHE A 212 -21.41 -8.27 -27.16
N LEU A 213 -20.31 -7.52 -27.09
CA LEU A 213 -19.82 -6.70 -28.17
C LEU A 213 -19.13 -7.50 -29.30
N ASN A 214 -18.64 -8.71 -29.01
CA ASN A 214 -18.03 -9.58 -30.01
C ASN A 214 -19.05 -10.36 -30.85
N LYS A 215 -20.25 -10.62 -30.34
CA LYS A 215 -21.33 -11.35 -31.05
C LYS A 215 -22.43 -10.44 -31.59
N ILE A 216 -22.16 -9.15 -31.78
CA ILE A 216 -23.20 -8.21 -32.21
C ILE A 216 -23.65 -8.54 -33.65
N GLY A 217 -24.94 -8.87 -33.80
CA GLY A 217 -25.55 -9.26 -35.08
C GLY A 217 -26.12 -10.68 -35.08
N GLU A 218 -25.80 -11.48 -34.08
CA GLU A 218 -26.45 -12.76 -33.75
C GLU A 218 -27.45 -12.55 -32.57
N GLU A 219 -28.34 -13.50 -32.30
CA GLU A 219 -29.21 -13.45 -31.10
C GLU A 219 -28.34 -13.42 -29.83
N ASN A 220 -28.15 -12.22 -29.28
CA ASN A 220 -27.26 -11.96 -28.14
C ASN A 220 -28.00 -11.23 -27.01
N ASP A 221 -29.32 -11.41 -26.96
CA ASP A 221 -30.22 -10.77 -26.00
C ASP A 221 -29.94 -11.22 -24.57
N PHE A 222 -29.41 -12.44 -24.39
CA PHE A 222 -29.00 -12.95 -23.08
C PHE A 222 -27.83 -12.13 -22.51
N GLU A 223 -26.73 -11.99 -23.25
CA GLU A 223 -25.57 -11.21 -22.85
C GLU A 223 -25.90 -9.72 -22.72
N LYS A 224 -26.81 -9.19 -23.56
CA LYS A 224 -27.33 -7.83 -23.43
C LYS A 224 -28.06 -7.65 -22.10
N LYS A 225 -29.04 -8.52 -21.81
CA LYS A 225 -29.84 -8.47 -20.57
C LYS A 225 -28.94 -8.58 -19.35
N LYS A 226 -28.01 -9.53 -19.32
CA LYS A 226 -27.06 -9.70 -18.23
C LYS A 226 -26.18 -8.45 -18.01
N SER A 227 -25.80 -7.74 -19.08
CA SER A 227 -25.05 -6.49 -18.95
C SER A 227 -25.89 -5.40 -18.29
N LEU A 228 -27.17 -5.31 -18.65
CA LEU A 228 -28.11 -4.36 -18.05
C LEU A 228 -28.39 -4.69 -16.58
N ASP A 229 -28.57 -5.96 -16.24
CA ASP A 229 -28.78 -6.41 -14.85
C ASP A 229 -27.58 -6.01 -13.97
N ILE A 230 -26.34 -6.23 -14.43
CA ILE A 230 -25.12 -5.81 -13.71
C ILE A 230 -25.05 -4.28 -13.58
N ILE A 231 -25.46 -3.54 -14.61
CA ILE A 231 -25.50 -2.07 -14.59
C ILE A 231 -26.49 -1.58 -13.53
N ASP A 232 -27.66 -2.20 -13.42
CA ASP A 232 -28.69 -1.84 -12.45
C ASP A 232 -28.26 -2.18 -11.02
N GLU A 233 -27.51 -3.26 -10.81
CA GLU A 233 -26.86 -3.56 -9.52
C GLU A 233 -25.83 -2.48 -9.12
N ILE A 234 -24.95 -2.07 -10.05
CA ILE A 234 -23.99 -0.98 -9.80
C ILE A 234 -24.71 0.32 -9.48
N TYR A 235 -25.78 0.62 -10.21
CA TYR A 235 -26.61 1.81 -9.98
C TYR A 235 -27.17 1.81 -8.56
N SER A 236 -27.82 0.71 -8.15
CA SER A 236 -28.46 0.60 -6.83
C SER A 236 -27.45 0.72 -5.68
N LEU A 237 -26.25 0.12 -5.82
CA LEU A 237 -25.20 0.24 -4.82
C LEU A 237 -24.69 1.67 -4.66
N TYR A 238 -24.55 2.41 -5.77
CA TYR A 238 -24.05 3.78 -5.75
C TYR A 238 -25.12 4.82 -5.38
N GLU A 239 -26.40 4.54 -5.60
CA GLU A 239 -27.51 5.45 -5.28
C GLU A 239 -27.59 5.83 -3.79
N SER A 240 -27.05 5.00 -2.90
CA SER A 240 -26.89 5.31 -1.47
C SER A 240 -25.94 6.48 -1.19
N THR A 241 -25.12 6.86 -2.17
CA THR A 241 -24.11 7.92 -2.09
C THR A 241 -24.58 9.21 -2.73
N GLU A 242 -25.12 9.11 -3.94
CA GLU A 242 -25.60 10.24 -4.74
C GLU A 242 -26.75 9.71 -5.58
N THR A 243 -27.94 10.28 -5.43
CA THR A 243 -29.12 9.91 -6.22
C THR A 243 -29.05 10.49 -7.63
N LEU A 244 -29.80 9.92 -8.58
CA LEU A 244 -29.82 10.45 -9.95
C LEU A 244 -30.37 11.88 -10.01
N ASP A 245 -31.34 12.22 -9.17
CA ASP A 245 -31.84 13.59 -9.04
C ASP A 245 -30.72 14.53 -8.58
N GLU A 246 -29.93 14.12 -7.59
CA GLU A 246 -28.79 14.91 -7.11
C GLU A 246 -27.70 15.07 -8.18
N ALA A 247 -27.45 14.04 -8.98
CA ALA A 247 -26.56 14.07 -10.13
C ALA A 247 -27.06 15.02 -11.23
N ILE A 248 -28.36 14.99 -11.55
CA ILE A 248 -28.98 15.92 -12.50
C ILE A 248 -28.89 17.35 -11.98
N MET A 249 -29.12 17.57 -10.68
CA MET A 249 -28.98 18.89 -10.05
C MET A 249 -27.52 19.38 -10.02
N LEU A 250 -26.53 18.50 -10.11
CA LEU A 250 -25.11 18.90 -10.25
C LEU A 250 -24.83 19.44 -11.66
N GLU A 251 -25.42 18.84 -12.68
CA GLU A 251 -25.17 19.18 -14.09
C GLU A 251 -26.14 20.24 -14.64
N SER A 252 -27.20 20.55 -13.91
CA SER A 252 -28.24 21.48 -14.34
C SER A 252 -28.53 22.53 -13.27
N THR A 253 -29.02 23.71 -13.67
CA THR A 253 -29.46 24.76 -12.74
C THR A 253 -30.83 24.48 -12.12
N ILE A 254 -31.27 23.22 -12.16
CA ILE A 254 -32.63 22.80 -11.85
C ILE A 254 -32.72 22.45 -10.36
N THR A 255 -33.84 22.79 -9.74
CA THR A 255 -34.11 22.53 -8.32
C THR A 255 -34.89 21.23 -8.15
N SER A 256 -34.88 20.66 -6.94
CA SER A 256 -35.67 19.47 -6.60
C SER A 256 -37.16 19.65 -6.92
N ASP A 257 -37.74 20.82 -6.64
CA ASP A 257 -39.14 21.12 -6.94
C ASP A 257 -39.46 21.11 -8.44
N VAL A 258 -38.53 21.61 -9.25
CA VAL A 258 -38.67 21.61 -10.71
C VAL A 258 -38.50 20.19 -11.26
N LEU A 259 -37.56 19.40 -10.73
CA LEU A 259 -37.41 17.98 -11.11
C LEU A 259 -38.66 17.17 -10.80
N ASN A 260 -39.24 17.35 -9.61
CA ASN A 260 -40.49 16.70 -9.22
C ASN A 260 -41.66 17.09 -10.12
N SER A 261 -41.65 18.32 -10.64
CA SER A 261 -42.61 18.77 -11.64
C SER A 261 -42.36 18.09 -12.98
N PHE A 262 -41.11 18.01 -13.44
CA PHE A 262 -40.73 17.37 -14.72
C PHE A 262 -41.04 15.87 -14.77
N LYS A 263 -41.03 15.18 -13.64
CA LYS A 263 -41.48 13.77 -13.55
C LYS A 263 -42.97 13.60 -13.84
N LYS A 264 -43.79 14.64 -13.61
CA LYS A 264 -45.25 14.61 -13.76
C LYS A 264 -45.73 15.05 -15.14
N PHE A 265 -44.90 15.78 -15.88
CA PHE A 265 -45.26 16.29 -17.20
C PHE A 265 -44.70 15.38 -18.30
N GLU A 266 -45.51 15.10 -19.30
CA GLU A 266 -45.12 14.33 -20.48
C GLU A 266 -45.28 15.15 -21.75
N ILE A 267 -44.33 15.01 -22.67
CA ILE A 267 -44.37 15.55 -24.02
C ILE A 267 -44.21 14.36 -24.97
N PHE A 268 -45.18 14.15 -25.85
CA PHE A 268 -45.20 13.01 -26.78
C PHE A 268 -45.02 11.63 -26.11
N LYS A 269 -45.63 11.41 -24.93
CA LYS A 269 -45.52 10.19 -24.10
C LYS A 269 -44.13 9.93 -23.51
N THR A 270 -43.23 10.90 -23.57
CA THR A 270 -41.94 10.88 -22.88
C THR A 270 -42.00 11.92 -21.77
N SER A 271 -41.62 11.55 -20.54
CA SER A 271 -41.59 12.52 -19.45
C SER A 271 -40.59 13.65 -19.75
N VAL A 272 -40.89 14.86 -19.29
CA VAL A 272 -39.96 16.00 -19.40
C VAL A 272 -38.66 15.68 -18.66
N TYR A 273 -38.73 14.87 -17.60
CA TYR A 273 -37.58 14.32 -16.90
C TYR A 273 -36.67 13.47 -17.80
N GLU A 274 -37.24 12.57 -18.59
CA GLU A 274 -36.49 11.75 -19.56
C GLU A 274 -35.84 12.59 -20.67
N LEU A 275 -36.58 13.57 -21.20
CA LEU A 275 -36.06 14.51 -22.19
C LEU A 275 -34.93 15.37 -21.63
N LEU A 276 -35.00 15.75 -20.36
CA LEU A 276 -33.94 16.46 -19.66
C LEU A 276 -32.67 15.61 -19.59
N ILE A 277 -32.78 14.34 -19.20
CA ILE A 277 -31.64 13.43 -19.15
C ILE A 277 -31.03 13.30 -20.55
N GLU A 278 -31.83 13.09 -21.61
CA GLU A 278 -31.32 13.08 -22.98
C GLU A 278 -30.58 14.37 -23.36
N GLY A 279 -31.13 15.51 -22.97
CA GLY A 279 -30.52 16.83 -23.18
C GLY A 279 -29.18 17.00 -22.45
N ILE A 280 -29.05 16.47 -21.23
CA ILE A 280 -27.79 16.48 -20.46
C ILE A 280 -26.77 15.56 -21.11
N LEU A 281 -27.16 14.33 -21.43
CA LEU A 281 -26.25 13.31 -21.98
C LEU A 281 -25.73 13.68 -23.38
N SER A 282 -26.56 14.34 -24.20
CA SER A 282 -26.21 14.78 -25.56
C SER A 282 -25.23 15.96 -25.60
N LYS A 283 -25.15 16.78 -24.54
CA LYS A 283 -24.26 17.97 -24.48
C LYS A 283 -22.82 17.67 -24.05
N SER A 284 -22.50 16.47 -23.56
CA SER A 284 -21.32 16.26 -22.71
C SER A 284 -19.96 16.23 -23.45
N LYS A 285 -19.23 17.36 -23.37
CA LYS A 285 -17.74 17.45 -23.28
C LYS A 285 -17.26 17.60 -21.81
N ILE A 286 -18.17 17.61 -20.84
CA ILE A 286 -17.92 17.83 -19.41
C ILE A 286 -17.89 16.49 -18.67
N ASP A 287 -17.07 16.41 -17.61
CA ASP A 287 -16.95 15.27 -16.70
C ASP A 287 -18.24 15.08 -15.88
N LEU A 288 -19.15 14.22 -16.38
CA LEU A 288 -20.46 13.93 -15.78
C LEU A 288 -20.35 13.21 -14.42
N PRO A 289 -21.35 13.35 -13.52
CA PRO A 289 -21.49 12.50 -12.34
C PRO A 289 -21.63 11.02 -12.68
N ILE A 290 -21.28 10.14 -11.74
CA ILE A 290 -21.19 8.69 -11.97
C ILE A 290 -22.55 8.11 -12.40
N LEU A 291 -23.65 8.44 -11.73
CA LEU A 291 -24.97 7.93 -12.12
C LEU A 291 -25.39 8.39 -13.52
N LEU A 292 -25.06 9.62 -13.91
CA LEU A 292 -25.33 10.09 -15.28
C LEU A 292 -24.47 9.38 -16.32
N LYS A 293 -23.23 9.01 -15.97
CA LYS A 293 -22.39 8.15 -16.84
C LYS A 293 -22.99 6.74 -16.95
N ILE A 294 -23.48 6.17 -15.86
CA ILE A 294 -24.16 4.86 -15.84
C ILE A 294 -25.42 4.90 -16.72
N GLU A 295 -26.26 5.92 -16.58
CA GLU A 295 -27.43 6.16 -17.46
C GLU A 295 -27.03 6.26 -18.94
N LYS A 296 -25.93 6.96 -19.23
CA LYS A 296 -25.38 7.04 -20.58
C LYS A 296 -24.96 5.67 -21.13
N LEU A 297 -24.40 4.80 -20.29
CA LEU A 297 -24.03 3.44 -20.68
C LEU A 297 -25.27 2.58 -20.96
N LYS A 298 -26.26 2.62 -20.07
CA LYS A 298 -27.53 1.92 -20.23
C LYS A 298 -28.18 2.26 -21.58
N ARG A 299 -28.32 3.57 -21.87
CA ARG A 299 -28.83 4.07 -23.15
C ARG A 299 -27.94 3.75 -24.34
N ALA A 300 -26.61 3.66 -24.16
CA ALA A 300 -25.71 3.25 -25.23
C ALA A 300 -25.93 1.77 -25.61
N ILE A 301 -26.08 0.89 -24.62
CA ILE A 301 -26.39 -0.53 -24.83
C ILE A 301 -27.77 -0.69 -25.46
N ASP A 302 -28.77 0.07 -25.01
CA ASP A 302 -30.12 0.01 -25.58
C ASP A 302 -30.30 0.71 -26.92
N SER A 303 -29.32 1.53 -27.33
CA SER A 303 -29.42 2.22 -28.61
C SER A 303 -29.43 1.25 -29.79
N LYS A 304 -30.17 1.63 -30.85
CA LYS A 304 -30.35 0.78 -32.03
C LYS A 304 -29.01 0.43 -32.67
N TYR A 305 -28.72 -0.87 -32.74
CA TYR A 305 -27.58 -1.39 -33.47
C TYR A 305 -27.72 -1.10 -34.97
N SER A 306 -26.64 -0.64 -35.60
CA SER A 306 -26.55 -0.43 -37.04
C SER A 306 -25.55 -1.41 -37.64
N SER A 307 -26.05 -2.42 -38.35
CA SER A 307 -25.22 -3.42 -39.05
C SER A 307 -24.29 -2.81 -40.10
N LYS A 308 -24.60 -1.59 -40.58
CA LYS A 308 -23.76 -0.83 -41.52
C LYS A 308 -22.52 -0.21 -40.84
N TYR A 309 -22.59 0.07 -39.54
CA TYR A 309 -21.51 0.72 -38.79
C TYR A 309 -21.33 0.09 -37.39
N PRO A 310 -21.00 -1.21 -37.30
CA PRO A 310 -20.87 -1.91 -36.01
C PRO A 310 -19.76 -1.31 -35.15
N SER A 311 -18.66 -0.88 -35.76
CA SER A 311 -17.52 -0.26 -35.09
C SER A 311 -17.89 1.01 -34.32
N ASN A 312 -18.83 1.81 -34.82
CA ASN A 312 -19.29 3.03 -34.15
C ASN A 312 -20.10 2.71 -32.90
N TYR A 313 -20.94 1.68 -32.93
CA TYR A 313 -21.70 1.22 -31.77
C TYR A 313 -20.77 0.63 -30.70
N ILE A 314 -19.86 -0.27 -31.11
CA ILE A 314 -18.87 -0.88 -30.21
C ILE A 314 -18.03 0.21 -29.54
N LYS A 315 -17.53 1.16 -30.32
CA LYS A 315 -16.75 2.30 -29.82
C LYS A 315 -17.57 3.13 -28.82
N LYS A 316 -18.82 3.49 -29.14
CA LYS A 316 -19.70 4.25 -28.23
C LYS A 316 -19.87 3.57 -26.87
N VAL A 317 -20.17 2.27 -26.85
CA VAL A 317 -20.37 1.52 -25.59
C VAL A 317 -19.05 1.42 -24.82
N THR A 318 -17.95 1.11 -25.52
CA THR A 318 -16.62 0.93 -24.93
C THR A 318 -16.08 2.23 -24.34
N ASP A 319 -16.22 3.35 -25.04
CA ASP A 319 -15.76 4.67 -24.59
C ASP A 319 -16.51 5.10 -23.31
N VAL A 320 -17.84 4.92 -23.26
CA VAL A 320 -18.64 5.26 -22.06
C VAL A 320 -18.30 4.33 -20.88
N PHE A 321 -18.15 3.03 -21.12
CA PHE A 321 -17.76 2.09 -20.07
C PHE A 321 -16.36 2.41 -19.50
N ASN A 322 -15.39 2.72 -20.35
CA ASN A 322 -14.05 3.10 -19.92
C ASN A 322 -14.05 4.40 -19.11
N ASP A 323 -14.89 5.37 -19.47
CA ASP A 323 -15.05 6.62 -18.71
C ASP A 323 -15.64 6.36 -17.30
N ILE A 324 -16.65 5.49 -17.18
CA ILE A 324 -17.18 5.04 -15.89
C ILE A 324 -16.08 4.38 -15.05
N LYS A 325 -15.39 3.39 -15.63
CA LYS A 325 -14.32 2.65 -14.96
C LYS A 325 -13.22 3.59 -14.46
N PHE A 326 -12.81 4.55 -15.29
CA PHE A 326 -11.81 5.55 -14.92
C PHE A 326 -12.29 6.45 -13.77
N THR A 327 -13.53 6.93 -13.84
CA THR A 327 -14.13 7.82 -12.83
C THR A 327 -14.24 7.14 -11.48
N ILE A 328 -14.78 5.91 -11.45
CA ILE A 328 -14.89 5.09 -10.24
C ILE A 328 -13.50 4.78 -9.68
N GLY A 329 -12.55 4.37 -10.52
CA GLY A 329 -11.17 4.14 -10.10
C GLY A 329 -10.51 5.38 -9.46
N LYS A 330 -10.79 6.57 -9.98
CA LYS A 330 -10.33 7.84 -9.40
C LYS A 330 -10.95 8.07 -8.02
N GLN A 331 -12.26 7.84 -7.84
CA GLN A 331 -12.92 8.01 -6.55
C GLN A 331 -12.38 7.04 -5.49
N ILE A 332 -12.20 5.76 -5.85
CA ILE A 332 -11.57 4.76 -4.97
C ILE A 332 -10.15 5.18 -4.57
N THR A 333 -9.37 5.72 -5.51
CA THR A 333 -8.01 6.20 -5.21
C THR A 333 -8.05 7.39 -4.25
N LEU A 334 -9.02 8.28 -4.39
CA LEU A 334 -9.19 9.44 -3.51
C LEU A 334 -9.60 9.03 -2.10
N SER A 335 -10.52 8.06 -1.96
CA SER A 335 -10.93 7.54 -0.64
C SER A 335 -9.76 6.86 0.07
N ARG A 336 -8.99 6.01 -0.64
CA ARG A 336 -7.80 5.35 -0.08
C ARG A 336 -6.73 6.32 0.43
N LYS A 337 -6.53 7.47 -0.24
CA LYS A 337 -5.57 8.49 0.20
C LYS A 337 -5.91 9.12 1.57
N ILE A 338 -7.14 8.96 2.04
CA ILE A 338 -7.58 9.49 3.35
C ILE A 338 -7.18 8.53 4.48
N ASN A 339 -7.02 7.23 4.20
CA ASN A 339 -6.66 6.21 5.18
C ASN A 339 -5.33 6.56 5.89
N LYS A 340 -5.35 6.59 7.22
CA LYS A 340 -4.19 6.83 8.08
C LYS A 340 -3.88 5.62 8.94
N LEU A 341 -2.65 5.12 8.83
CA LEU A 341 -2.20 3.96 9.59
C LEU A 341 -2.06 4.27 11.08
N ASN A 342 -2.66 3.44 11.91
CA ASN A 342 -2.36 3.34 13.34
C ASN A 342 -1.73 1.98 13.64
N LEU A 343 -0.98 1.88 14.74
CA LEU A 343 -0.30 0.64 15.12
C LEU A 343 -1.28 -0.50 15.46
N ASP A 344 -2.46 -0.17 15.99
CA ASP A 344 -3.47 -1.17 16.39
C ASP A 344 -4.20 -1.80 15.20
N ASP A 345 -4.10 -1.17 14.03
CA ASP A 345 -4.65 -1.67 12.77
C ASP A 345 -3.70 -2.66 12.06
N LEU A 346 -2.47 -2.81 12.55
CA LEU A 346 -1.43 -3.62 11.92
C LEU A 346 -1.27 -4.98 12.58
N ILE A 347 -0.73 -5.92 11.80
CA ILE A 347 -0.19 -7.16 12.37
C ILE A 347 1.28 -6.90 12.70
N ILE A 348 1.58 -6.93 14.00
CA ILE A 348 2.92 -6.63 14.52
C ILE A 348 3.50 -7.88 15.17
N PRO A 349 4.49 -8.54 14.54
CA PRO A 349 5.28 -9.55 15.21
C PRO A 349 6.07 -8.91 16.37
N GLU A 350 6.03 -9.52 17.55
CA GLU A 350 6.70 -9.02 18.76
C GLU A 350 7.50 -10.16 19.40
N PHE A 351 8.70 -9.86 19.89
CA PHE A 351 9.49 -10.82 20.66
C PHE A 351 9.28 -10.57 22.15
N LYS A 352 8.64 -11.53 22.83
CA LYS A 352 8.41 -11.51 24.28
C LYS A 352 9.17 -12.67 24.90
N ASN A 353 10.14 -12.38 25.78
CA ASN A 353 10.98 -13.38 26.43
C ASN A 353 11.61 -14.35 25.40
N ASP A 354 12.21 -13.82 24.34
CA ASP A 354 12.83 -14.58 23.24
C ASP A 354 11.86 -15.45 22.41
N VAL A 355 10.54 -15.31 22.62
CA VAL A 355 9.50 -16.00 21.85
C VAL A 355 8.83 -15.01 20.91
N LEU A 356 8.86 -15.33 19.60
CA LEU A 356 8.07 -14.62 18.60
C LEU A 356 6.58 -14.85 18.83
N THR A 357 5.86 -13.75 19.01
CA THR A 357 4.40 -13.67 19.12
C THR A 357 3.87 -12.73 18.05
N ILE A 358 2.57 -12.79 17.75
CA ILE A 358 1.94 -11.91 16.75
C ILE A 358 0.83 -11.12 17.45
N LYS A 359 0.94 -9.79 17.46
CA LYS A 359 -0.17 -8.90 17.80
C LYS A 359 -1.05 -8.77 16.56
N THR A 360 -2.31 -9.17 16.68
CA THR A 360 -3.32 -9.07 15.61
C THR A 360 -4.39 -8.04 15.95
N PRO A 361 -4.93 -7.30 14.97
CA PRO A 361 -6.02 -6.35 15.22
C PRO A 361 -7.28 -6.98 15.80
N GLU A 362 -8.05 -6.19 16.55
CA GLU A 362 -9.23 -6.69 17.29
C GLU A 362 -10.38 -7.14 16.37
N PHE A 363 -10.54 -6.51 15.21
CA PHE A 363 -11.62 -6.80 14.25
C PHE A 363 -11.54 -8.20 13.61
N LEU A 364 -10.40 -8.89 13.68
CA LEU A 364 -10.30 -10.27 13.19
C LEU A 364 -11.07 -11.23 14.12
N ASN A 365 -11.88 -12.12 13.55
CA ASN A 365 -12.57 -13.14 14.35
C ASN A 365 -11.56 -14.13 14.97
N SER A 366 -11.99 -14.85 16.02
CA SER A 366 -11.10 -15.72 16.79
C SER A 366 -10.48 -16.86 16.00
N THR A 367 -11.22 -17.44 15.05
CA THR A 367 -10.75 -18.56 14.22
C THR A 367 -9.69 -18.09 13.24
N ASP A 368 -9.94 -16.98 12.54
CA ASP A 368 -8.96 -16.39 11.62
C ASP A 368 -7.72 -15.91 12.37
N LYS A 369 -7.87 -15.33 13.58
CA LYS A 369 -6.72 -14.97 14.44
C LYS A 369 -5.85 -16.19 14.75
N GLU A 370 -6.43 -17.31 15.16
CA GLU A 370 -5.68 -18.54 15.50
C GLU A 370 -4.92 -19.09 14.29
N TYR A 371 -5.61 -19.28 13.15
CA TYR A 371 -5.02 -19.80 11.92
C TYR A 371 -3.97 -18.84 11.34
N LEU A 372 -4.27 -17.55 11.26
CA LEU A 372 -3.36 -16.55 10.72
C LEU A 372 -2.10 -16.46 11.58
N THR A 373 -2.24 -16.35 12.90
CA THR A 373 -1.10 -16.29 13.83
C THR A 373 -0.21 -17.52 13.68
N SER A 374 -0.78 -18.72 13.70
CA SER A 374 -0.02 -19.96 13.53
C SER A 374 0.71 -19.99 12.18
N THR A 375 0.05 -19.56 11.11
CA THR A 375 0.64 -19.55 9.76
C THR A 375 1.79 -18.56 9.66
N LEU A 376 1.61 -17.33 10.16
CA LEU A 376 2.65 -16.29 10.13
C LEU A 376 3.87 -16.71 10.95
N LEU A 377 3.68 -17.31 12.13
CA LEU A 377 4.78 -17.82 12.96
C LEU A 377 5.59 -18.89 12.24
N TYR A 378 4.94 -19.80 11.53
CA TYR A 378 5.61 -20.80 10.71
C TYR A 378 6.40 -20.15 9.57
N PHE A 379 5.77 -19.29 8.77
CA PHE A 379 6.41 -18.70 7.59
C PHE A 379 7.58 -17.78 7.92
N ILE A 380 7.47 -16.96 8.96
CA ILE A 380 8.57 -16.09 9.40
C ILE A 380 9.81 -16.94 9.70
N LYS A 381 9.65 -18.08 10.40
CA LYS A 381 10.75 -18.96 10.84
C LYS A 381 11.20 -20.00 9.79
N ALA A 382 10.53 -20.11 8.65
CA ALA A 382 10.80 -21.15 7.66
C ALA A 382 12.13 -20.92 6.91
N ASP A 383 13.25 -21.40 7.43
CA ASP A 383 14.57 -21.17 6.83
C ASP A 383 14.67 -21.70 5.38
N ASN A 384 13.95 -22.78 5.08
CA ASN A 384 13.95 -23.41 3.76
C ASN A 384 13.40 -22.51 2.64
N ILE A 385 12.58 -21.49 2.90
CA ILE A 385 11.96 -20.69 1.83
C ILE A 385 12.87 -19.52 1.40
N GLU A 386 13.87 -19.81 0.56
CA GLU A 386 14.83 -18.78 0.15
C GLU A 386 14.24 -17.71 -0.79
N ASN A 387 13.36 -18.13 -1.69
CA ASN A 387 12.73 -17.27 -2.70
C ASN A 387 11.45 -17.89 -3.25
N ILE A 388 10.78 -17.17 -4.14
CA ILE A 388 9.50 -17.56 -4.73
C ILE A 388 9.58 -18.86 -5.54
N GLU A 389 10.65 -19.08 -6.29
CA GLU A 389 10.81 -20.31 -7.08
C GLU A 389 11.01 -21.51 -6.17
N TYR A 390 11.82 -21.36 -5.12
CA TYR A 390 12.00 -22.41 -4.12
C TYR A 390 10.66 -22.79 -3.46
N PHE A 391 9.85 -21.79 -3.07
CA PHE A 391 8.53 -22.04 -2.49
C PHE A 391 7.68 -22.93 -3.41
N PHE A 392 7.60 -22.60 -4.70
CA PHE A 392 6.76 -23.35 -5.63
C PHE A 392 7.30 -24.73 -6.01
N ILE A 393 8.62 -24.91 -6.02
CA ILE A 393 9.25 -26.22 -6.21
C ILE A 393 8.90 -27.14 -5.03
N ASN A 394 8.97 -26.61 -3.80
CA ASN A 394 8.80 -27.39 -2.56
C ASN A 394 7.41 -27.25 -1.93
N ARG A 395 6.43 -26.68 -2.64
CA ARG A 395 5.10 -26.34 -2.09
C ARG A 395 4.34 -27.54 -1.51
N LYS A 396 4.58 -28.76 -1.99
CA LYS A 396 3.98 -29.98 -1.42
C LYS A 396 4.48 -30.23 -0.01
N GLU A 397 5.80 -30.20 0.17
CA GLU A 397 6.46 -30.41 1.45
C GLU A 397 6.11 -29.29 2.43
N LEU A 398 6.13 -28.04 1.97
CA LEU A 398 5.73 -26.88 2.77
C LEU A 398 4.27 -26.98 3.24
N LEU A 399 3.35 -27.47 2.39
CA LEU A 399 1.95 -27.63 2.78
C LEU A 399 1.79 -28.72 3.84
N ILE A 400 2.56 -29.82 3.73
CA ILE A 400 2.60 -30.88 4.73
C ILE A 400 3.12 -30.34 6.06
N ASP A 401 4.18 -29.54 6.02
CA ASP A 401 4.79 -28.97 7.23
C ASP A 401 3.87 -27.96 7.92
N ILE A 402 3.14 -27.13 7.18
CA ILE A 402 2.08 -26.28 7.74
C ILE A 402 0.99 -27.13 8.40
N ALA A 403 0.52 -28.20 7.74
CA ALA A 403 -0.49 -29.06 8.33
C ALA A 403 0.00 -29.75 9.62
N ARG A 404 1.28 -30.14 9.68
CA ARG A 404 1.92 -30.64 10.91
C ARG A 404 2.01 -29.57 11.98
N HIS A 405 2.33 -28.34 11.60
CA HIS A 405 2.36 -27.21 12.52
C HIS A 405 0.97 -26.97 13.12
N PHE A 406 -0.08 -26.89 12.30
CA PHE A 406 -1.48 -26.75 12.74
C PHE A 406 -1.94 -27.86 13.68
N LYS A 407 -1.53 -29.11 13.44
CA LYS A 407 -1.80 -30.21 14.36
C LYS A 407 -1.29 -29.95 15.78
N THR A 408 -0.18 -29.23 15.92
CA THR A 408 0.42 -28.90 17.22
C THR A 408 -0.07 -27.58 17.80
N SER A 409 -0.43 -26.61 16.96
CA SER A 409 -0.76 -25.24 17.38
C SER A 409 -2.26 -24.95 17.47
N ILE A 410 -3.11 -25.71 16.76
CA ILE A 410 -4.55 -25.47 16.66
C ILE A 410 -5.32 -26.62 17.29
N LYS A 411 -6.15 -26.31 18.29
CA LYS A 411 -6.87 -27.32 19.05
C LYS A 411 -7.92 -28.01 18.19
N GLY A 412 -7.85 -29.34 18.08
CA GLY A 412 -8.84 -30.15 17.37
C GLY A 412 -8.64 -30.26 15.85
N PHE A 413 -7.55 -29.71 15.31
CA PHE A 413 -7.24 -29.75 13.88
C PHE A 413 -7.21 -31.18 13.29
N ASP A 414 -6.69 -32.15 14.03
CA ASP A 414 -6.53 -33.54 13.54
C ASP A 414 -7.84 -34.22 13.08
N LYS A 415 -8.99 -33.79 13.63
CA LYS A 415 -10.31 -34.36 13.31
C LYS A 415 -11.22 -33.33 12.60
N SER A 416 -10.66 -32.21 12.15
CA SER A 416 -11.45 -31.12 11.56
C SER A 416 -11.64 -31.28 10.05
N ALA A 417 -12.65 -30.60 9.52
CA ALA A 417 -12.83 -30.43 8.07
C ALA A 417 -11.65 -29.68 7.43
N ASP A 418 -10.97 -28.82 8.19
CA ASP A 418 -9.81 -28.05 7.73
C ASP A 418 -8.61 -28.94 7.38
N ARG A 419 -8.37 -30.01 8.14
CA ARG A 419 -7.35 -31.01 7.78
C ARG A 419 -7.71 -31.71 6.48
N THR A 420 -8.98 -32.07 6.29
CA THR A 420 -9.46 -32.68 5.04
C THR A 420 -9.27 -31.73 3.86
N TYR A 421 -9.58 -30.45 4.04
CA TYR A 421 -9.35 -29.39 3.04
C TYR A 421 -7.88 -29.30 2.61
N LEU A 422 -6.92 -29.27 3.56
CA LEU A 422 -5.50 -29.24 3.22
C LEU A 422 -5.02 -30.53 2.52
N LEU A 423 -5.58 -31.69 2.87
CA LEU A 423 -5.28 -32.96 2.18
C LEU A 423 -5.82 -32.96 0.75
N GLU A 424 -7.00 -32.39 0.51
CA GLU A 424 -7.55 -32.22 -0.84
C GLU A 424 -6.72 -31.23 -1.67
N LEU A 425 -6.27 -30.12 -1.07
CA LEU A 425 -5.34 -29.19 -1.71
C LEU A 425 -4.03 -29.89 -2.07
N LEU A 426 -3.47 -30.69 -1.17
CA LEU A 426 -2.24 -31.45 -1.44
C LEU A 426 -2.41 -32.39 -2.64
N LYS A 427 -3.50 -33.17 -2.66
CA LYS A 427 -3.83 -34.08 -3.78
C LYS A 427 -4.03 -33.34 -5.10
N SER A 428 -4.52 -32.11 -5.06
CA SER A 428 -4.74 -31.31 -6.27
C SER A 428 -3.46 -31.02 -7.03
N PHE A 429 -2.30 -31.02 -6.36
CA PHE A 429 -1.00 -30.83 -7.01
C PHE A 429 -0.51 -32.05 -7.81
N ASP A 430 -1.14 -33.22 -7.65
CA ASP A 430 -0.86 -34.44 -8.42
C ASP A 430 -1.83 -34.62 -9.59
N SER A 431 -3.01 -34.00 -9.52
CA SER A 431 -4.07 -34.19 -10.51
C SER A 431 -4.03 -33.11 -11.59
N LEU A 432 -3.83 -33.51 -12.85
CA LEU A 432 -4.02 -32.62 -14.00
C LEU A 432 -5.51 -32.33 -14.31
N ARG A 433 -6.46 -33.07 -13.71
CA ARG A 433 -7.87 -33.11 -14.12
C ARG A 433 -8.89 -32.70 -13.06
N SER A 434 -8.61 -32.80 -11.77
CA SER A 434 -9.53 -32.35 -10.72
C SER A 434 -9.16 -30.95 -10.26
N GLY A 435 -10.01 -29.97 -10.58
CA GLY A 435 -9.89 -28.63 -10.01
C GLY A 435 -10.11 -28.68 -8.50
N PHE A 436 -9.22 -28.06 -7.73
CA PHE A 436 -9.44 -27.82 -6.31
C PHE A 436 -10.45 -26.68 -6.13
N LYS A 437 -11.50 -26.90 -5.34
CA LYS A 437 -12.51 -25.88 -5.06
C LYS A 437 -12.09 -25.06 -3.85
N ILE A 438 -11.51 -23.88 -4.07
CA ILE A 438 -11.01 -23.00 -2.99
C ILE A 438 -12.15 -22.63 -2.02
N SER A 439 -13.34 -22.36 -2.55
CA SER A 439 -14.58 -22.05 -1.80
C SER A 439 -15.19 -23.22 -1.00
N SER A 440 -14.54 -24.39 -0.89
CA SER A 440 -15.08 -25.51 -0.10
C SER A 440 -14.90 -25.37 1.41
N THR A 441 -14.17 -24.35 1.88
CA THR A 441 -14.07 -23.98 3.31
C THR A 441 -14.60 -22.58 3.55
N ASN A 442 -15.12 -22.34 4.76
CA ASN A 442 -15.51 -21.01 5.22
C ASN A 442 -14.35 -20.25 5.90
N ASN A 443 -13.21 -20.91 6.16
CA ASN A 443 -12.05 -20.30 6.78
C ASN A 443 -11.28 -19.45 5.76
N GLU A 444 -11.31 -18.13 5.92
CA GLU A 444 -10.69 -17.18 4.99
C GLU A 444 -9.16 -17.36 4.91
N VAL A 445 -8.52 -17.67 6.04
CA VAL A 445 -7.07 -17.94 6.08
C VAL A 445 -6.72 -19.18 5.25
N LEU A 446 -7.50 -20.27 5.36
CA LEU A 446 -7.27 -21.48 4.57
C LEU A 446 -7.53 -21.28 3.08
N LYS A 447 -8.57 -20.52 2.72
CA LYS A 447 -8.78 -20.08 1.32
C LYS A 447 -7.55 -19.34 0.81
N SER A 448 -7.05 -18.37 1.60
CA SER A 448 -5.88 -17.58 1.22
C SER A 448 -4.61 -18.42 1.08
N ILE A 449 -4.39 -19.38 1.99
CA ILE A 449 -3.31 -20.38 1.88
C ILE A 449 -3.45 -21.18 0.58
N ALA A 450 -4.64 -21.68 0.25
CA ALA A 450 -4.84 -22.40 -1.00
C ALA A 450 -4.50 -21.54 -2.24
N ILE A 451 -4.90 -20.27 -2.23
CA ILE A 451 -4.58 -19.32 -3.31
C ILE A 451 -3.07 -19.04 -3.39
N LEU A 452 -2.40 -18.92 -2.24
CA LEU A 452 -0.95 -18.70 -2.13
C LEU A 452 -0.18 -19.86 -2.75
N PHE A 453 -0.56 -21.10 -2.47
CA PHE A 453 0.11 -22.30 -2.97
C PHE A 453 -0.20 -22.60 -4.45
N THR A 454 -1.34 -22.15 -4.96
CA THR A 454 -1.75 -22.37 -6.35
C THR A 454 -1.35 -21.23 -7.29
N SER A 455 -1.38 -19.99 -6.82
CA SER A 455 -1.24 -18.78 -7.65
C SER A 455 -0.41 -17.65 -7.02
N GLY A 456 0.20 -17.86 -5.86
CA GLY A 456 1.02 -16.89 -5.13
C GLY A 456 2.33 -16.42 -5.78
N ARG A 457 2.68 -16.91 -6.99
CA ARG A 457 3.88 -16.47 -7.73
C ARG A 457 3.80 -15.00 -8.14
N ASP A 458 2.61 -14.58 -8.51
CA ASP A 458 2.33 -13.21 -8.95
C ASP A 458 1.49 -12.56 -7.87
N PHE A 459 2.02 -11.48 -7.29
CA PHE A 459 1.36 -10.75 -6.21
C PHE A 459 -0.01 -10.19 -6.62
N LEU A 460 -0.11 -9.62 -7.82
CA LEU A 460 -1.37 -9.04 -8.30
C LEU A 460 -2.40 -10.15 -8.55
N LYS A 461 -1.98 -11.25 -9.18
CA LYS A 461 -2.86 -12.40 -9.39
C LYS A 461 -3.29 -13.04 -8.07
N PHE A 462 -2.40 -13.07 -7.09
CA PHE A 462 -2.70 -13.54 -5.74
C PHE A 462 -3.78 -12.67 -5.07
N VAL A 463 -3.61 -11.34 -5.06
CA VAL A 463 -4.62 -10.40 -4.55
C VAL A 463 -5.95 -10.58 -5.28
N GLU A 464 -5.94 -10.58 -6.62
CA GLU A 464 -7.16 -10.75 -7.42
C GLU A 464 -7.90 -12.06 -7.14
N ASN A 465 -7.18 -13.15 -6.89
CA ASN A 465 -7.80 -14.43 -6.60
C ASN A 465 -8.38 -14.49 -5.18
N ASN A 466 -7.79 -13.77 -4.21
CA ASN A 466 -8.39 -13.65 -2.88
C ASN A 466 -9.69 -12.83 -2.92
N GLU A 467 -9.70 -11.72 -3.68
CA GLU A 467 -10.91 -10.91 -3.88
C GLU A 467 -12.03 -11.71 -4.58
N LYS A 468 -11.69 -12.58 -5.55
CA LYS A 468 -12.67 -13.46 -6.21
C LYS A 468 -13.29 -14.52 -5.29
N GLU A 469 -12.55 -14.96 -4.27
CA GLU A 469 -13.03 -15.93 -3.28
C GLU A 469 -13.73 -15.24 -2.10
N GLU A 470 -14.03 -13.94 -2.27
CA GLU A 470 -14.80 -13.09 -1.35
C GLU A 470 -14.20 -13.07 0.06
N ILE A 471 -12.86 -13.11 0.15
CA ILE A 471 -12.17 -12.94 1.43
C ILE A 471 -12.33 -11.48 1.85
N LEU A 472 -13.11 -11.26 2.91
CA LEU A 472 -13.50 -9.92 3.34
C LEU A 472 -12.35 -9.15 3.95
N ASN A 473 -11.39 -9.85 4.58
CA ASN A 473 -10.31 -9.20 5.29
C ASN A 473 -8.99 -9.20 4.51
N PRO A 474 -8.61 -8.08 3.88
CA PRO A 474 -7.39 -8.02 3.09
C PRO A 474 -6.12 -8.22 3.92
N ILE A 475 -6.18 -7.96 5.22
CA ILE A 475 -5.03 -8.13 6.10
C ILE A 475 -4.51 -9.56 6.09
N ILE A 476 -5.39 -10.55 5.91
CA ILE A 476 -5.06 -11.98 5.87
C ILE A 476 -4.09 -12.23 4.73
N TYR A 477 -4.50 -11.95 3.49
CA TYR A 477 -3.73 -12.35 2.33
C TYR A 477 -2.47 -11.50 2.14
N TYR A 478 -2.52 -10.18 2.38
CA TYR A 478 -1.33 -9.35 2.26
C TYR A 478 -0.27 -9.71 3.31
N SER A 479 -0.66 -10.00 4.55
CA SER A 479 0.30 -10.42 5.59
C SER A 479 0.87 -11.81 5.33
N LEU A 480 0.07 -12.76 4.85
CA LEU A 480 0.54 -14.09 4.45
C LEU A 480 1.59 -14.01 3.35
N TRP A 481 1.33 -13.26 2.28
CA TRP A 481 2.29 -13.11 1.19
C TRP A 481 3.60 -12.45 1.69
N GLY A 482 3.48 -11.40 2.50
CA GLY A 482 4.61 -10.72 3.12
C GLY A 482 5.42 -11.62 4.07
N SER A 483 4.76 -12.51 4.81
CA SER A 483 5.43 -13.42 5.76
C SER A 483 6.34 -14.45 5.09
N ILE A 484 6.10 -14.77 3.81
CA ILE A 484 6.89 -15.75 3.06
C ILE A 484 8.04 -15.05 2.34
N TYR A 485 7.72 -14.05 1.50
CA TYR A 485 8.69 -13.46 0.58
C TYR A 485 9.36 -12.19 1.14
N GLY A 486 8.76 -11.59 2.18
CA GLY A 486 9.28 -10.43 2.88
C GLY A 486 9.04 -9.08 2.20
N ALA A 487 9.45 -8.01 2.89
CA ALA A 487 9.20 -6.63 2.48
C ALA A 487 9.95 -6.23 1.21
N ALA A 488 11.14 -6.79 0.97
CA ALA A 488 12.00 -6.37 -0.13
C ALA A 488 11.36 -6.52 -1.51
N ILE A 489 10.63 -7.61 -1.75
CA ILE A 489 10.06 -7.96 -3.06
C ILE A 489 8.73 -7.24 -3.37
N LEU A 490 8.10 -6.61 -2.37
CA LEU A 490 6.86 -5.87 -2.58
C LEU A 490 7.09 -4.67 -3.51
N PRO A 491 6.38 -4.55 -4.65
CA PRO A 491 6.62 -3.49 -5.61
C PRO A 491 6.27 -2.11 -5.05
N LYS A 492 7.03 -1.08 -5.46
CA LYS A 492 6.77 0.32 -5.12
C LYS A 492 5.32 0.74 -5.39
N THR A 493 4.76 0.32 -6.52
CA THR A 493 3.37 0.65 -6.92
C THR A 493 2.33 0.17 -5.90
N THR A 494 2.65 -0.85 -5.11
CA THR A 494 1.77 -1.40 -4.07
C THR A 494 1.95 -0.71 -2.72
N THR A 495 3.09 -0.04 -2.51
CA THR A 495 3.45 0.62 -1.26
C THR A 495 3.30 2.14 -1.30
N GLU A 496 3.03 2.73 -2.47
CA GLU A 496 2.99 4.19 -2.69
C GLU A 496 2.05 4.93 -1.73
N LEU A 497 0.86 4.38 -1.43
CA LEU A 497 -0.08 4.98 -0.47
C LEU A 497 0.50 5.12 0.96
N ILE A 498 1.53 4.34 1.28
CA ILE A 498 2.22 4.35 2.57
C ILE A 498 3.46 5.23 2.47
N THR A 499 4.31 4.98 1.47
CA THR A 499 5.61 5.67 1.34
C THR A 499 5.48 7.12 0.92
N ASP A 500 4.39 7.50 0.26
CA ASP A 500 4.14 8.89 -0.15
C ASP A 500 3.48 9.74 0.93
N ASP A 501 2.84 9.13 1.92
CA ASP A 501 2.26 9.84 3.06
C ASP A 501 3.20 9.78 4.27
N ARG A 502 3.70 10.94 4.70
CA ARG A 502 4.68 11.02 5.80
C ARG A 502 4.17 10.43 7.11
N ASN A 503 2.86 10.46 7.38
CA ASN A 503 2.31 9.92 8.61
C ASN A 503 2.26 8.40 8.56
N ASN A 504 1.78 7.86 7.44
CA ASN A 504 1.75 6.42 7.21
C ASN A 504 3.16 5.83 7.22
N LEU A 505 4.12 6.48 6.54
CA LEU A 505 5.51 6.08 6.56
C LEU A 505 6.10 6.11 7.98
N LYS A 506 5.78 7.14 8.77
CA LYS A 506 6.21 7.22 10.17
C LYS A 506 5.66 6.04 10.99
N THR A 507 4.36 5.74 10.89
CA THR A 507 3.75 4.60 11.58
C THR A 507 4.41 3.28 11.17
N LEU A 508 4.67 3.09 9.87
CA LEU A 508 5.36 1.91 9.35
C LEU A 508 6.76 1.75 9.95
N ILE A 509 7.55 2.83 9.94
CA ILE A 509 8.91 2.83 10.50
C ILE A 509 8.87 2.54 12.01
N THR A 510 7.95 3.14 12.75
CA THR A 510 7.76 2.86 14.19
C THR A 510 7.41 1.37 14.45
N ALA A 511 6.59 0.76 13.60
CA ALA A 511 6.29 -0.67 13.70
C ALA A 511 7.54 -1.54 13.41
N PHE A 512 8.35 -1.17 12.42
CA PHE A 512 9.62 -1.86 12.15
C PHE A 512 10.61 -1.73 13.32
N GLU A 513 10.79 -0.51 13.85
CA GLU A 513 11.69 -0.21 14.96
C GLU A 513 11.29 -0.93 16.24
N SER A 514 10.01 -0.87 16.64
CA SER A 514 9.52 -1.55 17.84
C SER A 514 9.75 -3.06 17.77
N THR A 515 9.59 -3.65 16.59
CA THR A 515 9.87 -5.07 16.39
C THR A 515 11.36 -5.38 16.45
N LEU A 516 12.22 -4.57 15.82
CA LEU A 516 13.67 -4.77 15.90
C LEU A 516 14.23 -4.55 17.30
N ASN A 517 13.70 -3.58 18.07
CA ASN A 517 14.17 -3.30 19.42
C ASN A 517 13.84 -4.44 20.39
N THR A 518 12.75 -5.18 20.13
CA THR A 518 12.42 -6.40 20.88
C THR A 518 13.11 -7.63 20.30
N TYR A 519 13.57 -7.57 19.05
CA TYR A 519 14.33 -8.63 18.42
C TYR A 519 15.70 -8.75 19.09
N VAL A 520 15.79 -9.69 20.02
CA VAL A 520 17.06 -10.20 20.51
C VAL A 520 17.50 -11.25 19.48
N PRO A 521 18.56 -11.02 18.68
CA PRO A 521 19.19 -12.12 17.96
C PRO A 521 19.68 -13.06 19.06
N SER A 522 18.99 -14.19 19.23
CA SER A 522 19.32 -15.30 20.13
C SER A 522 20.45 -14.99 21.13
N LYS A 523 20.10 -14.66 22.37
CA LYS A 523 21.04 -14.54 23.49
C LYS A 523 22.05 -15.70 23.47
N GLU A 524 23.29 -15.39 23.08
CA GLU A 524 24.35 -15.16 24.06
C GLU A 524 24.61 -13.64 24.14
N LEU A 525 24.47 -13.08 25.36
CA LEU A 525 25.05 -11.84 25.94
C LEU A 525 24.97 -10.50 25.12
N SER A 526 24.71 -9.31 25.67
CA SER A 526 24.63 -8.79 27.04
C SER A 526 24.13 -7.33 27.03
N SER A 527 23.49 -6.96 28.14
CA SER A 527 23.34 -5.62 28.77
C SER A 527 22.66 -4.45 28.05
N GLU A 528 21.43 -4.21 28.53
CA GLU A 528 20.90 -2.99 29.15
C GLU A 528 21.18 -1.60 28.54
N GLY A 529 20.06 -0.91 28.23
CA GLY A 529 19.87 0.47 28.64
C GLY A 529 19.52 1.44 27.51
N ALA A 530 18.23 1.79 27.37
CA ALA A 530 17.85 3.10 26.85
C ALA A 530 16.46 3.50 27.36
N GLU A 531 16.46 4.58 28.14
CA GLU A 531 15.30 5.22 28.74
C GLU A 531 14.37 5.86 27.70
N THR A 532 13.07 5.74 27.96
CA THR A 532 11.98 6.48 27.33
C THR A 532 12.15 7.99 27.48
N PHE A 533 12.02 8.72 26.37
CA PHE A 533 11.65 10.14 26.40
C PHE A 533 10.70 10.50 25.27
N LEU A 534 9.41 10.65 25.61
CA LEU A 534 8.59 11.80 25.23
C LEU A 534 7.51 11.96 26.33
N LYS A 535 7.36 13.20 26.82
CA LYS A 535 6.62 13.57 28.04
C LYS A 535 5.17 13.11 28.04
N SER A 536 4.75 12.58 29.19
CA SER A 536 3.36 12.29 29.57
C SER A 536 2.54 13.55 29.76
N ASP A 537 1.26 13.50 29.40
CA ASP A 537 0.20 14.11 30.20
C ASP A 537 -1.00 13.16 30.33
N LYS A 538 -1.77 13.41 31.38
CA LYS A 538 -2.45 12.45 32.27
C LYS A 538 -3.69 11.73 31.72
N THR A 539 -3.91 10.56 32.32
CA THR A 539 -5.10 9.67 32.40
C THR A 539 -6.42 10.42 32.67
N GLU A 540 -7.55 10.05 32.08
CA GLU A 540 -8.60 9.07 32.47
C GLU A 540 -9.72 9.22 31.39
N GLU A 541 -10.66 8.33 31.04
CA GLU A 541 -11.35 7.22 31.71
C GLU A 541 -12.05 6.38 30.62
N ASN A 542 -12.19 5.07 30.84
CA ASN A 542 -12.89 4.14 29.95
C ASN A 542 -14.41 4.37 29.96
N ILE A 543 -15.01 4.57 28.79
CA ILE A 543 -16.40 4.17 28.52
C ILE A 543 -16.37 3.35 27.23
N ALA A 544 -16.73 2.08 27.35
CA ALA A 544 -16.87 1.17 26.22
C ALA A 544 -17.94 1.69 25.26
N SER A 545 -17.55 1.93 24.01
CA SER A 545 -18.46 2.03 22.88
C SER A 545 -18.19 0.85 21.94
N GLU A 546 -19.26 0.28 21.40
CA GLU A 546 -19.27 -0.77 20.40
C GLU A 546 -18.31 -0.47 19.22
N PRO A 547 -17.78 -1.51 18.55
CA PRO A 547 -16.85 -1.34 17.44
C PRO A 547 -17.56 -0.63 16.27
N SER A 548 -17.41 0.70 16.19
CA SER A 548 -17.65 1.42 14.95
C SER A 548 -16.40 1.27 14.10
N ASP A 549 -16.39 0.28 13.22
CA ASP A 549 -15.50 0.28 12.07
C ASP A 549 -15.72 1.61 11.33
N VAL A 550 -14.76 2.53 11.41
CA VAL A 550 -14.81 3.80 10.68
C VAL A 550 -14.53 3.47 9.21
N TYR A 551 -15.57 3.09 8.47
CA TYR A 551 -15.54 2.94 7.03
C TYR A 551 -15.68 4.32 6.40
N SER A 552 -14.76 4.68 5.50
CA SER A 552 -14.96 5.85 4.66
C SER A 552 -16.11 5.56 3.69
N LYS A 553 -17.27 6.19 3.94
CA LYS A 553 -18.40 6.14 3.03
C LYS A 553 -17.98 6.65 1.64
N PRO A 554 -18.60 6.16 0.56
CA PRO A 554 -18.38 6.75 -0.75
C PRO A 554 -18.62 8.26 -0.73
N ILE A 555 -17.81 8.99 -1.48
CA ILE A 555 -17.83 10.45 -1.55
C ILE A 555 -18.28 10.84 -2.96
N SER A 556 -19.21 11.80 -3.06
CA SER A 556 -19.69 12.33 -4.33
C SER A 556 -18.57 13.04 -5.11
N VAL A 557 -18.78 13.25 -6.41
CA VAL A 557 -17.84 13.98 -7.28
C VAL A 557 -17.57 15.39 -6.75
N LEU A 558 -18.60 16.04 -6.19
CA LEU A 558 -18.50 17.40 -5.69
C LEU A 558 -17.72 17.46 -4.36
N ALA A 559 -17.98 16.55 -3.44
CA ALA A 559 -17.23 16.46 -2.18
C ALA A 559 -15.75 16.10 -2.42
N SER A 560 -15.46 15.25 -3.39
CA SER A 560 -14.09 14.94 -3.82
C SER A 560 -13.34 16.16 -4.37
N LYS A 561 -13.99 16.97 -5.22
CA LYS A 561 -13.40 18.24 -5.71
C LYS A 561 -13.12 19.23 -4.58
N ILE A 562 -14.03 19.31 -3.60
CA ILE A 562 -13.86 20.16 -2.43
C ILE A 562 -12.67 19.71 -1.59
N LEU A 563 -12.53 18.39 -1.37
CA LEU A 563 -11.42 17.82 -0.63
C LEU A 563 -10.07 18.06 -1.31
N GLU A 564 -10.00 17.99 -2.64
CA GLU A 564 -8.79 18.28 -3.42
C GLU A 564 -8.35 19.75 -3.25
N ILE A 565 -9.28 20.69 -3.39
CA ILE A 565 -9.02 22.12 -3.22
C ILE A 565 -8.58 22.43 -1.77
N LEU A 566 -9.17 21.77 -0.79
CA LEU A 566 -8.81 21.93 0.62
C LEU A 566 -7.46 21.29 0.97
N LYS A 567 -7.04 20.22 0.30
CA LYS A 567 -5.70 19.65 0.45
C LYS A 567 -4.62 20.62 -0.02
N GLU A 568 -4.89 21.40 -1.07
CA GLU A 568 -3.95 22.41 -1.57
C GLU A 568 -3.96 23.69 -0.72
N LYS A 569 -5.16 24.21 -0.39
CA LYS A 569 -5.32 25.53 0.23
C LYS A 569 -5.43 25.51 1.75
N LYS A 570 -5.62 24.33 2.36
CA LYS A 570 -5.84 24.07 3.80
C LYS A 570 -7.10 24.71 4.43
N LYS A 571 -7.48 25.91 3.99
CA LYS A 571 -8.65 26.67 4.45
C LYS A 571 -9.24 27.45 3.28
N VAL A 572 -10.54 27.31 3.05
CA VAL A 572 -11.25 27.96 1.93
C VAL A 572 -12.59 28.49 2.39
N LYS A 573 -13.01 29.66 1.91
CA LYS A 573 -14.33 30.21 2.24
C LYS A 573 -15.42 29.33 1.63
N LEU A 574 -16.49 29.09 2.38
CA LEU A 574 -17.67 28.39 1.86
C LEU A 574 -18.27 29.12 0.66
N ALA A 575 -18.13 30.45 0.56
CA ALA A 575 -18.55 31.23 -0.60
C ALA A 575 -17.74 30.90 -1.87
N ASP A 576 -16.45 30.63 -1.72
CA ASP A 576 -15.57 30.23 -2.82
C ASP A 576 -15.87 28.79 -3.21
N ILE A 577 -16.13 27.90 -2.25
CA ILE A 577 -16.59 26.53 -2.52
C ILE A 577 -17.96 26.53 -3.20
N LYS A 578 -18.87 27.39 -2.74
CA LYS A 578 -20.19 27.61 -3.33
C LYS A 578 -20.08 27.98 -4.81
N SER A 579 -19.05 28.72 -5.21
CA SER A 579 -18.83 29.08 -6.62
C SER A 579 -18.38 27.92 -7.52
N ILE A 580 -17.94 26.79 -6.94
CA ILE A 580 -17.50 25.59 -7.68
C ILE A 580 -18.70 24.89 -8.33
N SER A 581 -19.89 25.03 -7.76
CA SER A 581 -21.11 24.45 -8.31
C SER A 581 -22.29 25.39 -8.20
N LYS A 582 -23.01 25.56 -9.32
CA LYS A 582 -24.29 26.29 -9.36
C LYS A 582 -25.37 25.65 -8.48
N LYS A 583 -25.16 24.41 -7.99
CA LYS A 583 -26.04 23.68 -7.06
C LYS A 583 -26.07 24.31 -5.65
N PHE A 584 -24.99 24.95 -5.22
CA PHE A 584 -24.92 25.57 -3.91
C PHE A 584 -25.63 26.94 -3.93
N LYS A 585 -26.85 27.00 -3.42
CA LYS A 585 -27.63 28.24 -3.31
C LYS A 585 -27.27 28.98 -2.04
N THR A 586 -26.97 28.24 -0.98
CA THR A 586 -26.58 28.75 0.33
C THR A 586 -25.24 28.17 0.74
N ASN A 587 -24.59 28.81 1.71
CA ASN A 587 -23.41 28.22 2.33
C ASN A 587 -23.80 26.98 3.17
N SER A 588 -25.06 26.88 3.63
CA SER A 588 -25.56 25.68 4.34
C SER A 588 -25.61 24.46 3.43
N ASP A 589 -25.84 24.62 2.13
CA ASP A 589 -25.79 23.51 1.17
C ASP A 589 -24.37 22.93 1.07
N VAL A 590 -23.35 23.79 1.13
CA VAL A 590 -21.93 23.39 1.16
C VAL A 590 -21.60 22.71 2.49
N GLU A 591 -22.09 23.28 3.59
CA GLU A 591 -21.87 22.76 4.95
C GLU A 591 -22.50 21.37 5.14
N ASN A 592 -23.72 21.14 4.64
CA ASN A 592 -24.39 19.85 4.70
C ASN A 592 -23.63 18.78 3.92
N LEU A 593 -23.19 19.09 2.70
CA LEU A 593 -22.36 18.17 1.90
C LEU A 593 -21.05 17.84 2.62
N ILE A 594 -20.37 18.85 3.16
CA ILE A 594 -19.12 18.67 3.92
C ILE A 594 -19.38 17.77 5.12
N THR A 595 -20.41 18.06 5.90
CA THR A 595 -20.71 17.35 7.15
C THR A 595 -21.09 15.89 6.90
N ASN A 596 -21.88 15.63 5.85
CA ASN A 596 -22.39 14.30 5.57
C ASN A 596 -21.37 13.37 4.88
N GLU A 597 -20.50 13.90 4.04
CA GLU A 597 -19.62 13.07 3.20
C GLU A 597 -18.13 13.17 3.55
N ILE A 598 -17.67 14.29 4.11
CA ILE A 598 -16.24 14.52 4.41
C ILE A 598 -16.02 15.16 5.79
N GLY A 599 -17.01 15.06 6.68
CA GLY A 599 -17.05 15.75 7.98
C GLY A 599 -15.99 15.24 8.96
N GLU A 600 -15.48 14.03 8.75
CA GLU A 600 -14.36 13.47 9.51
C GLU A 600 -13.05 14.22 9.23
N THR A 601 -12.84 14.68 8.00
CA THR A 601 -11.57 15.28 7.54
C THR A 601 -11.63 16.81 7.43
N VAL A 602 -12.82 17.35 7.19
CA VAL A 602 -13.06 18.78 6.99
C VAL A 602 -14.07 19.24 8.02
N ARG A 603 -13.77 20.35 8.69
CA ARG A 603 -14.74 21.03 9.55
C ARG A 603 -15.16 22.33 8.92
N VAL A 604 -16.41 22.72 9.17
CA VAL A 604 -16.89 24.05 8.85
C VAL A 604 -16.78 24.90 10.11
N THR A 605 -16.09 26.04 10.01
CA THR A 605 -15.98 27.02 11.09
C THR A 605 -16.52 28.37 10.64
N LYS A 606 -17.01 29.15 11.59
CA LYS A 606 -17.52 30.50 11.36
C LYS A 606 -16.58 31.52 11.99
N GLU A 607 -16.00 32.38 11.17
CA GLU A 607 -15.18 33.50 11.62
C GLU A 607 -15.91 34.80 11.24
N GLY A 608 -16.60 35.40 12.21
CA GLY A 608 -17.47 36.56 11.99
C GLY A 608 -18.69 36.22 11.13
N ARG A 609 -18.88 36.93 10.00
CA ARG A 609 -19.97 36.68 9.03
C ARG A 609 -19.59 35.67 7.94
N THR A 610 -18.34 35.18 7.92
CA THR A 610 -17.84 34.31 6.86
C THR A 610 -17.65 32.90 7.40
N MET A 611 -18.12 31.91 6.66
CA MET A 611 -17.88 30.50 6.97
C MET A 611 -16.71 29.97 6.14
N TYR A 612 -15.90 29.12 6.75
CA TYR A 612 -14.72 28.51 6.17
C TYR A 612 -14.80 27.00 6.30
N ALA A 613 -14.41 26.30 5.24
CA ALA A 613 -14.09 24.89 5.31
C ALA A 613 -12.60 24.81 5.61
N ILE A 614 -12.26 24.09 6.67
CA ILE A 614 -10.89 23.94 7.15
C ILE A 614 -10.58 22.46 7.18
N LEU A 615 -9.48 22.08 6.55
CA LEU A 615 -8.94 20.74 6.70
C LEU A 615 -8.52 20.58 8.17
N LYS A 616 -9.09 19.60 8.89
CA LYS A 616 -8.76 19.39 10.30
C LYS A 616 -7.26 19.08 10.41
N GLU A 617 -6.51 19.89 11.16
CA GLU A 617 -5.11 19.60 11.45
C GLU A 617 -5.04 18.56 12.58
N LYS A 618 -3.93 17.80 12.62
CA LYS A 618 -3.69 16.64 13.49
C LYS A 618 -4.01 16.81 14.98
N ASN A 619 -4.11 18.03 15.50
CA ASN A 619 -4.31 18.32 16.93
C ASN A 619 -5.77 18.56 17.34
N GLU A 620 -6.74 18.44 16.42
CA GLU A 620 -8.17 18.65 16.74
C GLU A 620 -9.05 17.41 16.55
N LEU A 621 -8.44 16.25 16.31
CA LEU A 621 -9.12 14.95 16.27
C LEU A 621 -9.36 14.35 17.67
N PHE A 622 -8.89 15.01 18.74
CA PHE A 622 -9.12 14.64 20.13
C PHE A 622 -9.66 15.85 20.92
N LYS A 623 -10.94 16.16 20.72
CA LYS A 623 -11.73 16.98 21.64
C LYS A 623 -13.16 16.45 21.68
#